data_AF-A0A7C7RIW0-F1
#
_entry.id   AF-A0A7C7RIW0-F1
#
_cell.length_a   1.000
_cell.length_b   1.000
_cell.length_c   1.000
_cell.angle_alpha   90.00
_cell.angle_beta   90.00
_cell.angle_gamma   90.00
#
_symmetry.space_group_name_H-M   'P 1'
#
loop_
_entity.id
_entity.type
_entity.pdbx_description
1 polymer ?
#
loop_
_entity_poly.entity_id
_entity_poly.type
_entity_poly.pdbx_seq_one_letter_code
_entity_poly.pdbx_strand_id
1 'polypeptide(L)' 'MKKQLIGDVRLLKAKSMRALDDRAINEIGIPGAVLMEEAGRGAVHLIVESGWLKTFDDAILLFAGKGNNGG' A
#
# COMPACT_ATOMS: atom_id res chain seq x y z
N MET A 1 13.74 -13.84 -2.34
CA MET A 1 13.59 -13.99 -3.81
C MET A 1 13.02 -12.70 -4.35
N LYS A 2 13.66 -12.02 -5.31
CA LYS A 2 13.05 -10.86 -5.97
C LYS A 2 11.84 -11.36 -6.76
N LYS A 3 10.62 -10.99 -6.33
CA LYS A 3 9.41 -11.27 -7.09
C LYS A 3 9.49 -10.45 -8.37
N GLN A 4 9.82 -11.10 -9.48
CA GLN A 4 9.88 -10.44 -10.78
C GLN A 4 8.45 -10.03 -11.13
N LEU A 5 8.18 -8.73 -11.10
CA LEU A 5 6.89 -8.19 -11.52
C LEU A 5 6.66 -8.60 -12.97
N ILE A 6 5.59 -9.34 -13.22
CA ILE A 6 5.25 -9.85 -14.55
C ILE A 6 4.72 -8.66 -15.36
N GLY A 7 5.56 -8.09 -16.21
CA GLY A 7 5.25 -6.98 -17.12
C GLY A 7 5.87 -5.63 -16.72
N ASP A 8 5.84 -4.67 -17.65
CA ASP A 8 6.34 -3.31 -17.42
C ASP A 8 5.51 -2.60 -16.35
N VAL A 9 6.16 -2.23 -15.24
CA VAL A 9 5.57 -1.39 -14.19
C VAL A 9 5.37 0.02 -14.74
N ARG A 10 4.11 0.44 -14.87
CA ARG A 10 3.78 1.80 -15.33
C ARG A 10 3.73 2.76 -14.15
N LEU A 11 4.49 3.85 -14.22
CA LEU A 11 4.34 4.98 -13.31
C LEU A 11 3.10 5.78 -13.67
N LEU A 12 2.20 5.96 -12.71
CA LEU A 12 0.93 6.64 -12.90
C LEU A 12 0.93 8.03 -12.27
N LYS A 13 0.17 8.96 -12.87
CA LYS A 13 -0.12 10.25 -12.24
C LYS A 13 -1.12 10.06 -11.10
N ALA A 14 -1.09 10.93 -10.10
CA ALA A 14 -2.02 10.88 -8.96
C ALA A 14 -3.51 10.96 -9.35
N LYS A 15 -3.85 11.62 -10.46
CA LYS A 15 -5.22 11.62 -11.00
C LYS A 15 -5.62 10.23 -11.52
N SER A 16 -4.70 9.53 -12.18
CA SER A 16 -4.95 8.19 -12.71
C SER A 16 -5.10 7.17 -11.58
N MET A 17 -4.29 7.27 -10.52
CA MET A 17 -4.41 6.37 -9.36
C MET A 17 -5.77 6.53 -8.66
N ARG A 18 -6.21 7.77 -8.41
CA ARG A 18 -7.54 8.05 -7.86
C ARG A 18 -8.67 7.47 -8.72
N ALA A 19 -8.57 7.62 -10.04
CA ALA A 19 -9.55 7.04 -10.95
C ALA A 19 -9.57 5.51 -10.91
N LEU A 20 -8.44 4.85 -10.64
CA LEU A 20 -8.40 3.39 -10.47
C LEU A 20 -9.06 2.97 -9.16
N ASP A 21 -8.79 3.68 -8.06
CA ASP A 21 -9.45 3.43 -6.77
C ASP A 21 -10.97 3.62 -6.88
N ASP A 22 -11.41 4.72 -7.52
CA ASP A 22 -12.84 5.00 -7.75
C ASP A 22 -13.52 3.88 -8.55
N ARG A 23 -12.84 3.34 -9.58
CA ARG A 23 -13.37 2.21 -10.36
C ARG A 23 -13.40 0.93 -9.55
N ALA A 24 -12.35 0.62 -8.79
CA ALA A 24 -12.33 -0.57 -7.94
C ALA A 24 -13.47 -0.54 -6.91
N ILE A 25 -13.75 0.64 -6.35
CA ILE A 25 -14.81 0.81 -5.35
C ILE A 25 -16.19 0.77 -5.98
N ASN A 26 -16.44 1.58 -7.01
CA ASN A 26 -17.79 1.82 -7.51
C ASN A 26 -18.21 0.90 -8.66
N GLU A 27 -17.27 0.45 -9.50
CA GLU A 27 -17.56 -0.43 -10.65
C GLU A 27 -17.35 -1.91 -10.31
N ILE A 28 -16.25 -2.23 -9.62
CA ILE A 28 -15.90 -3.61 -9.25
C ILE A 28 -16.55 -4.01 -7.92
N GLY A 29 -16.89 -3.04 -7.07
CA GLY A 29 -17.54 -3.27 -5.78
C GLY A 29 -16.60 -3.68 -4.65
N ILE A 30 -15.29 -3.41 -4.77
CA ILE A 30 -14.33 -3.68 -3.69
C ILE A 30 -14.42 -2.56 -2.66
N PRO A 31 -14.78 -2.84 -1.39
CA PRO A 31 -14.87 -1.78 -0.39
C PRO A 31 -13.53 -1.06 -0.20
N GLY A 32 -13.54 0.27 -0.08
CA GLY A 32 -12.32 1.07 0.09
C GLY A 32 -11.47 0.65 1.30
N ALA A 33 -12.11 0.18 2.39
CA ALA A 33 -11.42 -0.36 3.56
C ALA A 33 -10.59 -1.62 3.24
N VAL A 34 -11.05 -2.47 2.31
CA VAL A 34 -10.30 -3.66 1.87
C VAL A 34 -9.08 -3.26 1.04
N LEU A 35 -9.22 -2.24 0.19
CA LEU A 35 -8.07 -1.68 -0.55
C LEU A 35 -7.01 -1.12 0.42
N MET A 36 -7.46 -0.42 1.47
CA MET A 36 -6.60 0.16 2.50
C MET A 36 -5.88 -0.92 3.33
N GLU A 37 -6.60 -1.96 3.76
CA GLU A 37 -6.01 -3.10 4.48
C GLU A 37 -4.91 -3.78 3.65
N GLU A 38 -5.14 -4.02 2.36
CA GLU A 38 -4.12 -4.61 1.49
C GLU A 38 -2.94 -3.67 1.23
N ALA A 39 -3.17 -2.35 1.14
CA ALA A 39 -2.09 -1.36 1.05
C ALA A 39 -1.21 -1.36 2.32
N GLY A 40 -1.82 -1.35 3.50
CA GLY A 40 -1.12 -1.43 4.78
C GLY A 40 -0.34 -2.73 4.94
N ARG A 41 -0.96 -3.87 4.62
CA ARG A 41 -0.30 -5.19 4.62
C ARG A 41 0.92 -5.20 3.69
N GLY A 42 0.78 -4.65 2.49
CA GLY A 42 1.87 -4.53 1.52
C GLY A 42 3.03 -3.66 2.04
N ALA A 43 2.72 -2.53 2.68
CA ALA A 43 3.73 -1.65 3.26
C ALA A 43 4.52 -2.35 4.39
N VAL A 44 3.82 -3.01 5.32
CA VAL A 44 4.45 -3.78 6.41
C VAL A 44 5.31 -4.92 5.86
N HIS A 45 4.82 -5.64 4.84
CA HIS A 45 5.57 -6.71 4.20
C HIS A 45 6.91 -6.20 3.65
N LEU A 46 6.91 -5.07 2.94
CA LEU A 46 8.14 -4.46 2.41
C LEU A 46 9.10 -4.01 3.53
N ILE A 47 8.58 -3.47 4.64
CA ILE A 47 9.40 -3.07 5.79
C ILE A 47 10.04 -4.29 6.48
N VAL A 48 9.31 -5.40 6.59
CA VAL A 48 9.86 -6.65 7.15
C VAL A 48 10.90 -7.24 6.20
N GLU A 49 10.63 -7.28 4.89
CA GLU A 49 11.54 -7.81 3.88
C GLU A 49 12.83 -6.98 3.73
N SER A 50 12.78 -5.67 3.98
CA SER A 50 13.96 -4.81 3.98
C SER A 50 14.97 -5.18 5.08
N GLY A 51 14.53 -5.97 6.08
CA GLY A 51 15.35 -6.43 7.20
C GLY A 51 15.50 -5.40 8.33
N TRP A 52 14.89 -4.22 8.22
CA TRP A 52 15.00 -3.15 9.21
C TRP A 52 14.49 -3.56 10.59
N LEU A 53 13.52 -4.48 10.65
CA LEU A 53 12.91 -4.92 11.90
C LEU A 53 13.59 -6.14 12.53
N LYS A 54 14.61 -6.74 11.90
CA LYS A 54 15.21 -8.01 12.39
C LYS A 54 15.86 -7.89 13.77
N THR A 55 16.41 -6.73 14.09
CA THR A 55 17.07 -6.43 15.36
C THR A 55 16.44 -5.23 16.07
N PHE A 56 15.24 -4.83 15.64
CA PHE A 56 14.53 -3.70 16.22
C PHE A 56 13.68 -4.20 17.38
N ASP A 57 14.00 -3.76 18.59
CA ASP A 57 13.37 -4.17 19.85
C ASP A 57 12.71 -3.01 20.60
N ASP A 58 12.49 -1.90 19.92
CA ASP A 58 11.89 -0.68 20.47
C ASP A 58 10.51 -0.38 19.84
N ALA A 59 9.90 0.74 20.21
CA ALA A 59 8.62 1.20 19.70
C ALA A 59 8.74 1.78 18.27
N ILE A 60 7.76 1.44 17.42
CA ILE A 60 7.61 2.06 16.10
C ILE A 60 6.73 3.31 16.24
N LEU A 61 7.25 4.45 15.82
CA LEU A 61 6.46 5.68 15.69
C LEU A 61 5.84 5.77 14.30
N LEU A 62 4.50 5.76 14.22
CA LEU A 62 3.75 5.94 12.99
C LEU A 62 3.15 7.35 12.92
N PHE A 63 3.41 8.07 11.84
CA PHE A 63 2.79 9.37 11.55
C PHE A 63 1.63 9.21 10.58
N ALA A 64 0.40 9.27 11.09
CA ALA A 64 -0.81 9.19 10.29
C ALA A 64 -1.35 10.59 9.96
N GLY A 65 -1.44 10.91 8.66
CA GLY A 65 -2.09 12.13 8.19
C GLY A 65 -3.62 11.99 8.14
N LYS A 66 -4.33 13.11 8.00
CA LYS A 66 -5.81 13.14 7.92
C LYS A 66 -6.43 12.53 6.63
N GLY A 67 -5.61 12.00 5.72
CA GLY A 67 -6.05 11.51 4.41
C GLY A 67 -5.96 9.99 4.32
N ASN A 68 -6.30 9.43 3.15
CA ASN A 68 -6.32 7.97 2.95
C ASN A 68 -4.98 7.28 3.21
N ASN A 69 -3.85 7.98 3.10
CA ASN A 69 -2.53 7.42 3.43
C ASN A 69 -2.29 7.25 4.93
N GLY A 70 -3.09 7.89 5.78
CA GLY A 70 -2.97 7.78 7.23
C GLY A 70 -3.81 6.66 7.85
N GLY A 71 -4.77 6.12 7.09
CA GLY A 71 -5.44 4.87 7.45
C GLY A 71 -4.58 3.69 7.04
#